data_AF-A0A147IJI6-F1
#
_entry.id   AF-A0A147IJI6-F1
#
_cell.length_a   1.000
_cell.length_b   1.000
_cell.length_c   1.000
_cell.angle_alpha   90.00
_cell.angle_beta   90.00
_cell.angle_gamma   90.00
#
_symmetry.space_group_name_H-M   'P 1'
#
loop_
_entity.id
_entity.type
_entity.pdbx_description
1 polymer ?
#
loop_
_entity_poly.entity_id
_entity_poly.type
_entity_poly.pdbx_seq_one_letter_code
_entity_poly.pdbx_strand_id
1 'polypeptide(L)'
;MIAFIDDHRKSYGVEPICRVLPIAPSTYFERVAQRQDPMRLSARAQRDQVLKPEVARVFAENFAVYGVRKVWRQMLREGFPVARCTIERLMRDMGLQGVIRGKPVRTTMSDKAAPCPLDHVNRRFYAPAQNLLWVSDFTYVATWAGFVYVAFVIDTYARRIVGW
;
A
#
# COMPACT_ATOMS: atom_id res chain seq x y z
N MET A 1 17.87 8.43 11.33
CA MET A 1 18.41 8.05 12.64
C MET A 1 19.89 7.68 12.57
N ILE A 2 20.29 6.68 11.77
CA ILE A 2 21.72 6.33 11.60
C ILE A 2 22.52 7.42 10.87
N ALA A 3 21.91 8.09 9.88
CA ALA A 3 22.53 9.25 9.21
C ALA A 3 22.93 10.36 10.21
N PHE A 4 22.06 10.68 11.18
CA PHE A 4 22.38 11.68 12.20
C PHE A 4 23.61 11.30 13.04
N ILE A 5 23.72 10.02 13.43
CA ILE A 5 24.91 9.51 14.15
C ILE A 5 26.14 9.60 13.23
N ASP A 6 26.02 9.21 11.96
CA ASP A 6 27.12 9.28 10.98
C ASP A 6 27.63 10.71 10.78
N ASP A 7 26.74 11.70 10.72
CA ASP A 7 27.06 13.11 10.50
C ASP A 7 27.76 13.74 11.71
N HIS A 8 27.40 13.32 12.93
CA HIS A 8 27.83 13.99 14.17
C HIS A 8 28.81 13.16 15.02
N ARG A 9 29.12 11.92 14.64
CA ARG A 9 30.03 11.03 15.40
C ARG A 9 31.44 11.61 15.59
N LYS A 10 31.92 12.44 14.66
CA LYS A 10 33.25 13.08 14.75
C LYS A 10 33.31 14.14 15.85
N SER A 11 32.19 14.82 16.10
CA SER A 11 32.11 15.94 17.04
C SER A 11 31.76 15.49 18.45
N TYR A 12 30.89 14.49 18.60
CA TYR A 12 30.35 14.08 19.91
C TYR A 12 30.61 12.63 20.29
N GLY A 13 31.17 11.81 19.39
CA GLY A 13 31.28 10.36 19.58
C GLY A 13 29.95 9.63 19.43
N VAL A 14 29.99 8.32 19.19
CA VAL A 14 28.80 7.50 18.94
C VAL A 14 27.99 7.27 20.22
N GLU A 15 28.66 6.92 21.33
CA GLU A 15 28.00 6.55 22.58
C GLU A 15 27.18 7.69 23.21
N PRO A 16 27.67 8.95 23.24
CA PRO A 16 26.87 10.06 23.76
C PRO A 16 25.61 10.34 22.95
N ILE A 17 25.70 10.26 21.61
CA ILE A 17 24.53 10.42 20.72
C ILE A 17 23.53 9.27 20.94
N CYS A 18 24.03 8.04 20.99
CA CYS A 18 23.21 6.84 21.25
C CYS A 18 22.46 6.92 22.58
N ARG A 19 23.09 7.47 23.63
CA ARG A 19 22.48 7.68 24.95
C ARG A 19 21.30 8.67 24.90
N VAL A 20 21.41 9.73 24.10
CA VAL A 20 20.35 10.75 23.94
C VAL A 20 19.21 10.26 23.04
N LEU A 21 19.51 9.40 22.06
CA LEU A 21 18.54 8.83 21.11
C LEU A 21 17.89 7.50 21.57
N PRO A 22 17.92 7.19 22.88
CA PRO A 22 17.86 5.84 23.48
C PRO A 22 18.11 4.63 22.55
N ILE A 23 19.30 4.55 21.93
CA ILE A 23 19.71 3.41 21.08
C ILE A 23 20.96 2.76 21.68
N ALA A 24 21.05 1.43 21.67
CA ALA A 24 22.26 0.73 22.07
C ALA A 24 23.41 0.98 21.05
N PRO A 25 24.63 1.35 21.49
CA PRO A 25 25.77 1.54 20.59
C PRO A 25 26.09 0.31 19.72
N SER A 26 25.90 -0.89 20.27
CA SER A 26 26.06 -2.15 19.54
C SER A 26 25.18 -2.24 18.29
N THR A 27 23.94 -1.74 18.35
CA THR A 27 23.02 -1.70 17.21
C THR A 27 23.53 -0.78 16.10
N TYR A 28 24.18 0.34 16.45
CA TYR A 28 24.81 1.22 15.46
C TYR A 28 25.96 0.50 14.75
N PHE A 29 26.89 -0.09 15.51
CA PHE A 29 28.04 -0.79 14.94
C PHE A 29 27.63 -2.03 14.14
N GLU A 30 26.61 -2.76 14.59
CA GLU A 30 26.04 -3.88 13.83
C GLU A 30 25.48 -3.40 12.49
N ARG A 31 24.78 -2.25 12.45
CA ARG A 31 24.32 -1.69 11.19
C ARG A 31 25.46 -1.23 10.29
N VAL A 32 26.50 -0.62 10.86
CA VAL A 32 27.70 -0.24 10.10
C VAL A 32 28.36 -1.49 9.50
N ALA A 33 28.49 -2.55 10.28
CA ALA A 33 29.01 -3.83 9.82
C ALA A 33 28.14 -4.46 8.72
N GLN A 34 26.81 -4.44 8.85
CA GLN A 34 25.87 -4.91 7.82
C GLN A 34 25.95 -4.08 6.52
N ARG A 35 26.30 -2.78 6.60
CA ARG A 35 26.51 -1.92 5.42
C ARG A 35 27.84 -2.23 4.73
N GLN A 36 28.87 -2.56 5.49
CA GLN A 36 30.20 -2.88 4.97
C GLN A 36 30.27 -4.30 4.42
N ASP A 37 29.60 -5.25 5.07
CA ASP A 37 29.57 -6.66 4.70
C ASP A 37 28.11 -7.11 4.47
N PRO A 38 27.69 -7.20 3.20
CA PRO A 38 26.37 -7.72 2.83
C PRO A 38 26.09 -9.15 3.31
N MET A 39 27.11 -9.97 3.60
CA MET A 39 26.90 -11.34 4.12
C MET A 39 26.36 -11.34 5.56
N ARG A 40 26.52 -10.23 6.30
CA ARG A 40 25.96 -10.06 7.65
C ARG A 40 24.48 -9.67 7.65
N LEU A 41 23.89 -9.41 6.48
CA LEU A 41 22.46 -9.14 6.36
C LEU A 41 21.65 -10.42 6.60
N SER A 42 20.38 -10.27 6.97
CA SER A 42 19.48 -11.42 7.03
C SER A 42 19.34 -12.08 5.66
N ALA A 43 19.11 -13.40 5.63
CA ALA A 43 18.94 -14.16 4.38
C ALA A 43 17.89 -13.53 3.44
N ARG A 44 16.84 -12.95 4.01
CA ARG A 44 15.82 -12.20 3.25
C ARG A 44 16.41 -10.95 2.59
N ALA A 45 17.17 -10.14 3.33
CA ALA A 45 17.76 -8.91 2.80
C ALA A 45 18.83 -9.19 1.73
N GLN A 46 19.60 -10.27 1.90
CA GLN A 46 20.53 -10.74 0.87
C GLN A 46 19.78 -11.14 -0.41
N ARG A 47 18.72 -11.96 -0.28
CA ARG A 47 17.88 -12.34 -1.43
C ARG A 47 17.26 -11.12 -2.12
N ASP A 48 16.78 -10.16 -1.36
CA ASP A 48 16.23 -8.92 -1.89
C ASP A 48 17.27 -8.11 -2.67
N GLN A 49 18.52 -8.04 -2.21
CA GLN A 49 19.61 -7.37 -2.93
C GLN A 49 19.88 -8.02 -4.29
N VAL A 50 19.77 -9.34 -4.40
CA VAL A 50 19.91 -10.06 -5.68
C VAL A 50 18.70 -9.84 -6.59
N LEU A 51 17.48 -9.80 -6.04
CA LEU A 51 16.25 -9.67 -6.83
C LEU A 51 15.98 -8.25 -7.32
N LYS A 52 16.40 -7.21 -6.58
CA LYS A 52 16.13 -5.81 -6.93
C LYS A 52 16.66 -5.42 -8.32
N PRO A 53 17.93 -5.71 -8.68
CA PRO A 53 18.45 -5.46 -10.02
C PRO A 53 17.63 -6.13 -11.12
N GLU A 54 17.23 -7.39 -10.94
CA GLU A 54 16.44 -8.13 -11.93
C GLU A 54 15.04 -7.54 -12.10
N VAL A 55 14.39 -7.16 -10.99
CA VAL A 55 13.10 -6.47 -11.02
C VAL A 55 13.21 -5.13 -11.75
N ALA A 56 14.29 -4.36 -11.49
CA ALA A 56 14.54 -3.09 -12.16
C ALA A 56 14.84 -3.27 -13.66
N ARG A 57 15.61 -4.29 -14.02
CA ARG A 57 15.92 -4.67 -15.41
C ARG A 57 14.65 -5.00 -16.17
N VAL A 58 13.85 -5.94 -15.66
CA VAL A 58 12.56 -6.33 -16.25
C VAL A 58 11.64 -5.12 -16.40
N PHE A 59 11.60 -4.22 -15.41
CA PHE A 59 10.79 -3.01 -15.49
C PHE A 59 11.26 -2.06 -16.61
N ALA A 60 12.57 -1.82 -16.70
CA ALA A 60 13.17 -0.93 -17.68
C ALA A 60 13.05 -1.47 -19.12
N GLU A 61 13.34 -2.76 -19.34
CA GLU A 61 13.19 -3.42 -20.65
C GLU A 61 11.75 -3.42 -21.17
N ASN A 62 10.77 -3.34 -20.27
CA ASN A 62 9.35 -3.24 -20.61
C ASN A 62 8.84 -1.79 -20.57
N PHE A 63 9.71 -0.83 -20.91
CA PHE A 63 9.43 0.60 -21.06
C PHE A 63 8.78 1.25 -19.83
N ALA A 64 9.07 0.75 -18.63
CA ALA A 64 8.43 1.19 -17.39
C ALA A 64 6.89 1.05 -17.37
N VAL A 65 6.30 0.27 -18.29
CA VAL A 65 4.84 0.08 -18.37
C VAL A 65 4.37 -1.01 -17.41
N TYR A 66 5.21 -2.00 -17.13
CA TYR A 66 4.79 -3.17 -16.35
C TYR A 66 4.59 -2.85 -14.88
N GLY A 67 3.36 -3.03 -14.40
CA GLY A 67 3.07 -3.06 -12.97
C GLY A 67 3.43 -4.41 -12.33
N VAL A 68 3.27 -4.48 -11.01
CA VAL A 68 3.58 -5.63 -10.15
C VAL A 68 3.23 -6.98 -10.76
N ARG A 69 2.00 -7.15 -11.28
CA ARG A 69 1.53 -8.43 -11.84
C ARG A 69 2.30 -8.84 -13.10
N LYS A 70 2.64 -7.89 -13.97
CA LYS A 70 3.34 -8.18 -15.23
C LYS A 70 4.82 -8.43 -14.98
N VAL A 71 5.46 -7.63 -14.11
CA VAL A 71 6.84 -7.87 -13.66
C VAL A 71 6.95 -9.25 -13.01
N TRP A 72 6.05 -9.59 -12.09
CA TRP A 72 6.03 -10.90 -11.45
C TRP A 72 5.92 -12.06 -12.46
N ARG A 73 5.01 -11.97 -13.44
CA ARG A 73 4.89 -12.98 -14.50
C ARG A 73 6.10 -13.06 -15.41
N GLN A 74 6.80 -11.95 -15.64
CA GLN A 74 8.03 -11.94 -16.42
C GLN A 74 9.17 -12.62 -15.64
N MET A 75 9.36 -12.25 -14.38
CA MET A 75 10.33 -12.89 -13.48
C MET A 75 10.12 -14.41 -13.38
N LEU A 76 8.85 -14.86 -13.27
CA LEU A 76 8.54 -16.30 -13.27
C LEU A 76 8.92 -16.99 -14.59
N ARG A 77 8.70 -16.33 -15.74
CA ARG A 77 9.08 -16.86 -17.06
C ARG A 77 10.60 -16.95 -17.24
N GLU A 78 11.33 -16.06 -16.59
CA GLU A 78 12.80 -16.05 -16.57
C GLU A 78 13.38 -17.00 -15.50
N GLY A 79 12.54 -17.77 -14.81
CA GLY A 79 12.97 -18.82 -13.89
C GLY A 79 13.20 -18.36 -12.44
N PHE A 80 12.80 -17.15 -12.07
CA PHE A 80 12.92 -16.68 -10.67
C PHE A 80 11.74 -17.19 -9.82
N PRO A 81 11.95 -18.06 -8.82
CA PRO A 81 10.89 -18.52 -7.92
C PRO A 81 10.60 -17.45 -6.87
N VAL A 82 9.74 -16.50 -7.21
CA VAL A 82 9.39 -15.34 -6.35
C VAL A 82 7.88 -15.17 -6.23
N ALA A 83 7.44 -14.89 -5.00
CA ALA A 83 6.04 -14.60 -4.73
C ALA A 83 5.65 -13.19 -5.23
N ARG A 84 4.40 -13.02 -5.65
CA ARG A 84 3.85 -11.73 -6.11
C ARG A 84 4.02 -10.62 -5.07
N CYS A 85 3.77 -10.92 -3.79
CA CYS A 85 3.90 -9.96 -2.69
C CYS A 85 5.35 -9.49 -2.48
N THR A 86 6.34 -10.33 -2.80
CA THR A 86 7.76 -9.95 -2.78
C THR A 86 8.03 -8.92 -3.86
N ILE A 87 7.58 -9.15 -5.09
CA ILE A 87 7.72 -8.19 -6.20
C ILE A 87 7.02 -6.87 -5.87
N GLU A 88 5.80 -6.94 -5.34
CA GLU A 88 5.04 -5.75 -4.92
C GLU A 88 5.83 -4.89 -3.93
N ARG A 89 6.37 -5.53 -2.89
CA ARG A 89 7.19 -4.85 -1.88
C ARG A 89 8.47 -4.29 -2.48
N LEU A 90 9.21 -5.07 -3.27
CA LEU A 90 10.47 -4.63 -3.86
C LEU A 90 10.27 -3.45 -4.83
N MET A 91 9.22 -3.50 -5.66
CA MET A 91 8.86 -2.38 -6.52
C MET A 91 8.53 -1.13 -5.69
N ARG A 92 7.75 -1.27 -4.61
CA ARG A 92 7.45 -0.16 -3.69
C ARG A 92 8.72 0.42 -3.04
N ASP A 93 9.60 -0.45 -2.53
CA ASP A 93 10.87 -0.05 -1.91
C ASP A 93 11.79 0.71 -2.90
N MET A 94 11.68 0.41 -4.19
CA MET A 94 12.44 1.07 -5.27
C MET A 94 11.70 2.26 -5.92
N GLY A 95 10.46 2.55 -5.50
CA GLY A 95 9.63 3.59 -6.12
C GLY A 95 9.17 3.26 -7.54
N LEU A 96 9.20 1.99 -7.96
CA LEU A 96 8.75 1.57 -9.29
C LEU A 96 7.24 1.38 -9.32
N GLN A 97 6.59 2.04 -10.27
CA GLN A 97 5.16 1.92 -10.51
C GLN A 97 4.90 1.74 -12.00
N GLY A 98 4.15 0.69 -12.35
CA GLY A 98 3.72 0.48 -13.73
C GLY A 98 2.62 1.45 -14.14
N VAL A 99 2.51 1.67 -15.45
CA VAL A 99 1.50 2.54 -16.04
C VAL A 99 0.13 1.85 -16.04
N ILE A 100 -0.89 2.57 -15.56
CA ILE A 100 -2.29 2.16 -15.62
C ILE A 100 -2.97 2.97 -16.73
N ARG A 101 -3.70 2.32 -17.63
CA ARG A 101 -4.52 3.03 -18.62
C ARG A 101 -5.73 3.65 -17.93
N GLY A 102 -6.00 4.93 -18.21
CA GLY A 102 -7.10 5.69 -17.66
C GLY A 102 -6.67 6.64 -16.54
N LYS A 103 -7.53 7.62 -16.22
CA LYS A 103 -7.31 8.50 -15.08
C LYS A 103 -7.50 7.69 -13.79
N PRO A 104 -6.63 7.85 -12.78
CA PRO A 104 -6.92 7.31 -11.45
C PRO A 104 -8.27 7.86 -11.00
N VAL A 105 -9.22 6.97 -10.73
CA VAL A 105 -10.57 7.35 -10.29
C VAL A 105 -10.45 7.93 -8.89
N ARG A 106 -10.42 9.26 -8.80
CA ARG A 106 -10.45 9.97 -7.53
C ARG A 106 -11.90 10.04 -7.08
N THR A 107 -12.33 9.02 -6.36
CA THR A 107 -13.64 9.02 -5.68
C THR A 107 -13.54 10.06 -4.57
N THR A 108 -14.37 11.10 -4.64
CA THR A 108 -14.62 12.18 -3.67
C THR A 108 -13.54 12.43 -2.61
N MET A 109 -12.86 13.58 -2.68
CA MET A 109 -12.07 14.07 -1.55
C MET A 109 -13.02 14.52 -0.43
N SER A 110 -13.06 13.78 0.67
CA SER A 110 -13.83 14.18 1.85
C SER A 110 -13.23 15.45 2.46
N ASP A 111 -14.04 16.50 2.58
CA ASP A 111 -13.68 17.69 3.36
C ASP A 111 -13.87 17.37 4.86
N LYS A 112 -12.77 17.38 5.61
CA LYS A 112 -12.77 17.08 7.05
C LYS A 112 -13.36 18.21 7.89
N ALA A 113 -13.48 19.42 7.34
CA ALA A 113 -14.09 20.56 8.02
C ALA A 113 -15.62 20.62 7.82
N ALA A 114 -16.15 19.89 6.83
CA ALA A 114 -17.59 19.83 6.60
C ALA A 114 -18.28 19.11 7.78
N PRO A 115 -19.43 19.61 8.26
CA PRO A 115 -20.23 18.92 9.26
C PRO A 115 -20.59 17.52 8.78
N CYS A 116 -20.09 16.50 9.49
CA CYS A 116 -20.49 15.12 9.23
C CYS A 116 -21.92 14.93 9.76
N PRO A 117 -22.88 14.49 8.93
CA PRO A 117 -24.22 14.18 9.41
C PRO A 117 -24.16 13.18 10.57
N LEU A 118 -25.06 13.35 11.55
CA LEU A 118 -25.14 12.45 12.68
C LEU A 118 -25.46 11.02 12.19
N ASP A 119 -24.63 10.07 12.60
CA ASP A 119 -24.88 8.65 12.35
C ASP A 119 -25.93 8.15 13.35
N HIS A 120 -27.20 8.25 12.96
CA HIS A 120 -28.34 7.81 13.77
C HIS A 120 -28.33 6.31 14.11
N VAL A 121 -27.55 5.50 13.38
CA VAL A 121 -27.50 4.04 13.56
C VAL A 121 -26.16 3.55 14.12
N ASN A 122 -25.21 4.44 14.40
CA ASN A 122 -23.88 4.09 14.91
C ASN A 122 -23.20 2.97 14.11
N ARG A 123 -23.29 3.03 12.77
CA ARG A 123 -22.82 2.00 11.81
C ARG A 123 -23.37 0.59 12.03
N ARG A 124 -24.51 0.45 12.73
CA ARG A 124 -25.23 -0.82 12.89
C ARG A 124 -26.27 -0.96 11.79
N PHE A 125 -25.85 -1.45 10.62
CA PHE A 125 -26.74 -1.72 9.47
C PHE A 125 -27.44 -3.07 9.60
N TYR A 126 -28.08 -3.28 10.75
CA TYR A 126 -28.83 -4.48 11.07
C TYR A 126 -30.08 -4.08 11.85
N ALA A 127 -31.22 -4.66 11.47
CA ALA A 127 -32.48 -4.56 12.20
C ALA A 127 -32.96 -5.96 12.62
N PRO A 128 -33.67 -6.09 13.74
CA PRO A 128 -34.20 -7.37 14.22
C PRO A 128 -35.46 -7.83 13.48
N ALA A 129 -36.11 -6.94 12.71
CA ALA A 129 -37.30 -7.22 11.92
C ALA A 129 -37.37 -6.32 10.67
N GLN A 130 -38.25 -6.67 9.73
CA GLN A 130 -38.54 -5.90 8.52
C GLN A 130 -39.09 -4.51 8.86
N ASN A 131 -38.87 -3.53 7.98
CA ASN A 131 -39.41 -2.16 8.06
C ASN A 131 -38.97 -1.33 9.28
N LEU A 132 -37.88 -1.72 9.95
CA LEU A 132 -37.32 -0.95 11.08
C LEU A 132 -36.13 -0.06 10.69
N LEU A 133 -35.36 -0.46 9.67
CA LEU A 133 -34.24 0.31 9.15
C LEU A 133 -34.10 0.07 7.66
N TRP A 134 -34.25 1.15 6.90
CA TRP A 134 -33.96 1.20 5.47
C TRP A 134 -32.70 1.98 5.22
N VAL A 135 -31.89 1.50 4.29
CA VAL A 135 -30.72 2.21 3.79
C VAL A 135 -30.92 2.51 2.33
N SER A 136 -30.57 3.73 1.91
CA SER A 136 -30.57 4.11 0.51
C SER A 136 -29.15 4.18 -0.02
N ASP A 137 -28.91 3.62 -1.18
CA ASP A 137 -27.66 3.82 -1.93
C ASP A 137 -28.00 4.27 -3.35
N PHE A 138 -27.16 5.10 -3.94
CA PHE A 138 -27.29 5.46 -5.35
C PHE A 138 -26.08 4.95 -6.13
N THR A 139 -26.36 4.33 -7.27
CA THR A 139 -25.33 3.74 -8.12
C THR A 139 -25.48 4.22 -9.55
N TYR A 140 -24.39 4.06 -10.29
CA TYR A 140 -24.28 4.45 -11.70
C TYR A 140 -24.55 3.23 -12.55
N VAL A 141 -25.62 3.26 -13.34
CA VAL A 141 -25.95 2.19 -14.28
C VAL A 141 -25.56 2.63 -15.68
N ALA A 142 -24.66 1.87 -16.30
CA ALA A 142 -24.28 2.07 -17.70
C ALA A 142 -25.41 1.62 -18.63
N THR A 143 -25.75 2.47 -19.59
CA THR A 143 -26.74 2.21 -20.64
C THR A 143 -26.14 2.51 -22.01
N TRP A 144 -26.79 2.07 -23.09
CA TRP A 144 -26.36 2.39 -24.45
C TRP A 144 -26.39 3.89 -24.77
N ALA A 145 -27.20 4.68 -24.05
CA ALA A 145 -27.32 6.12 -24.23
C ALA A 145 -26.44 6.96 -23.27
N GLY A 146 -25.67 6.31 -22.39
CA GLY A 146 -24.87 6.98 -21.36
C GLY A 146 -25.07 6.37 -19.97
N PHE A 147 -24.89 7.16 -18.92
CA PHE A 147 -25.10 6.71 -17.53
C PHE A 147 -26.39 7.28 -16.96
N VAL A 148 -27.08 6.45 -16.17
CA VAL A 148 -28.20 6.88 -15.33
C VAL A 148 -27.85 6.67 -13.86
N TYR A 149 -28.38 7.55 -13.01
CA TYR A 149 -28.29 7.43 -11.56
C TYR A 149 -29.53 6.71 -11.07
N VAL A 150 -29.34 5.59 -10.36
CA VAL A 150 -30.44 4.83 -9.77
C VAL A 150 -30.24 4.84 -8.27
N ALA A 151 -31.24 5.30 -7.52
CA ALA A 151 -31.30 5.15 -6.08
C ALA A 151 -32.04 3.85 -5.76
N PHE A 152 -31.57 3.08 -4.80
CA PHE A 152 -32.26 1.90 -4.29
C PHE A 152 -32.51 2.07 -2.80
N VAL A 153 -33.70 1.72 -2.35
CA VAL A 153 -34.03 1.60 -0.92
C VAL A 153 -33.99 0.13 -0.55
N ILE A 154 -33.15 -0.23 0.42
CA ILE A 154 -32.91 -1.60 0.84
C ILE A 154 -33.35 -1.77 2.29
N ASP A 155 -34.14 -2.80 2.56
CA ASP A 155 -34.44 -3.25 3.93
C ASP A 155 -33.24 -3.98 4.53
N THR A 156 -32.74 -3.51 5.67
CA THR A 156 -31.52 -4.07 6.30
C THR A 156 -31.72 -5.45 6.94
N TYR A 157 -32.95 -5.84 7.28
CA TYR A 157 -33.26 -7.17 7.79
C TYR A 157 -33.35 -8.19 6.65
N ALA A 158 -34.20 -7.92 5.65
CA ALA A 158 -34.48 -8.87 4.57
C ALA A 158 -33.45 -8.80 3.42
N ARG A 159 -32.65 -7.73 3.36
CA ARG A 159 -31.73 -7.41 2.25
C ARG A 159 -32.42 -7.36 0.89
N ARG A 160 -33.68 -6.92 0.88
CA ARG A 160 -34.50 -6.77 -0.32
C ARG A 160 -34.59 -5.30 -0.72
N ILE A 161 -34.64 -5.05 -2.02
CA ILE A 161 -34.98 -3.74 -2.57
C ILE A 161 -36.48 -3.54 -2.37
N VAL A 162 -36.85 -2.47 -1.66
CA VAL A 162 -38.24 -2.10 -1.38
C VAL A 162 -38.71 -0.90 -2.21
N GLY A 163 -37.79 -0.21 -2.89
CA GLY A 163 -38.08 0.88 -3.83
C GLY A 163 -36.85 1.31 -4.63
N TRP A 164 -37.06 2.05 -5.72
CA TRP A 164 -36.03 2.65 -6.57
C TRP A 164 -36.53 3.89 -7.30
#